data_AF-A0A7V4BLD7-F1
#
_entry.id   AF-A0A7V4BLD7-F1
#
_cell.length_a   1.000
_cell.length_b   1.000
_cell.length_c   1.000
_cell.angle_alpha   90.00
_cell.angle_beta   90.00
_cell.angle_gamma   90.00
#
_symmetry.space_group_name_H-M   'P 1'
#
loop_
_entity.id
_entity.type
_entity.pdbx_description
1 polymer ?
#
loop_
_entity_poly.entity_id
_entity_poly.type
_entity_poly.pdbx_seq_one_letter_code
_entity_poly.pdbx_strand_id
1 'polypeptide(L)' 'FGAISIDAFQTKEEFKSMMDLWIETFSKSKTIDGKEKVIIPGEPERNWEIINRKEGISINEKVKEQLDEIADYLKINKL' A
#
# COMPACT_ATOMS: atom_id res chain seq x y z
N PHE A 1 14.93 11.96 -6.99
CA PHE A 1 14.94 10.70 -6.22
C PHE A 1 16.12 10.72 -5.26
N GLY A 2 15.95 10.16 -4.08
CA GLY A 2 17.03 9.94 -3.11
C GLY A 2 17.01 8.48 -2.66
N ALA A 3 18.18 7.89 -2.49
CA ALA A 3 18.35 6.55 -1.94
C ALA A 3 19.49 6.61 -0.94
N ILE A 4 19.26 6.05 0.25
CA ILE A 4 20.24 6.02 1.34
C ILE A 4 20.53 4.55 1.65
N SER A 5 21.81 4.18 1.64
CA SER A 5 22.23 2.82 1.94
C SER A 5 22.21 2.59 3.45
N ILE A 6 21.36 1.68 3.94
CA ILE A 6 21.24 1.40 5.38
C ILE A 6 22.49 0.73 5.96
N ASP A 7 23.20 -0.05 5.14
CA ASP A 7 24.45 -0.74 5.49
C ASP A 7 25.65 0.18 5.62
N ALA A 8 25.55 1.43 5.15
CA ALA A 8 26.54 2.46 5.42
C ALA A 8 26.45 3.00 6.88
N PHE A 9 25.41 2.64 7.64
CA PHE A 9 25.16 3.14 9.00
C PHE A 9 25.10 2.04 10.06
N GLN A 10 24.52 0.89 9.74
CA GLN A 10 24.42 -0.27 10.65
C GLN A 10 24.18 -1.57 9.86
N THR A 11 24.24 -2.74 10.48
CA THR A 11 23.95 -3.99 9.76
C THR A 11 22.51 -4.00 9.25
N LYS A 12 22.27 -4.71 8.14
CA LYS A 12 20.92 -4.78 7.54
C LYS A 12 19.96 -5.48 8.48
N GLU A 13 20.46 -6.48 9.19
CA GLU A 13 19.74 -7.29 10.16
C GLU A 13 19.28 -6.42 11.34
N GLU A 14 20.18 -5.68 11.98
CA GLU A 14 19.84 -4.78 13.10
C GLU A 14 18.87 -3.68 12.68
N PHE A 15 19.10 -3.06 11.51
CA PHE A 15 18.18 -2.06 10.97
C PHE A 15 16.76 -2.62 10.87
N LYS A 16 16.61 -3.81 10.26
CA LYS A 16 15.31 -4.45 10.06
C LYS A 16 14.66 -4.84 11.38
N SER A 17 15.41 -5.45 12.30
CA SER A 17 14.88 -5.83 13.62
C SER A 17 14.38 -4.62 14.42
N MET A 18 15.06 -3.48 14.32
CA MET A 18 14.60 -2.25 14.97
C MET A 18 13.35 -1.67 14.29
N MET A 19 13.22 -1.80 12.97
CA MET A 19 11.98 -1.44 12.26
C MET A 19 10.82 -2.36 12.64
N ASP A 20 11.06 -3.67 12.77
CA ASP A 20 10.04 -4.62 13.22
C ASP A 20 9.54 -4.28 14.63
N LEU A 21 10.46 -3.95 15.55
CA LEU A 21 10.11 -3.48 16.90
C LEU A 21 9.31 -2.18 16.88
N TRP A 22 9.68 -1.23 16.01
CA TRP A 22 8.94 0.02 15.82
C TRP A 22 7.51 -0.28 15.36
N ILE A 23 7.33 -1.09 14.32
CA ILE A 23 6.01 -1.50 13.81
C ILE A 23 5.17 -2.15 14.92
N GLU A 24 5.75 -3.10 15.66
CA GLU A 24 5.06 -3.81 16.74
C GLU A 24 4.62 -2.86 17.86
N THR A 25 5.51 -1.95 18.27
CA THR A 25 5.24 -1.00 19.36
C THR A 25 4.13 -0.03 18.99
N PHE A 26 4.18 0.55 17.78
CA PHE A 26 3.20 1.53 17.34
C PHE A 26 1.84 0.88 17.05
N SER A 27 1.81 -0.29 16.43
CA SER A 27 0.54 -1.00 16.15
C SER A 27 -0.21 -1.39 17.43
N LYS A 28 0.50 -1.61 18.54
CA LYS A 28 -0.07 -1.91 19.87
C LYS A 28 -0.34 -0.68 20.74
N SER A 29 -0.02 0.52 20.27
CA SER A 29 -0.17 1.73 21.06
C SER A 29 -1.64 2.14 21.24
N LYS A 30 -1.95 2.80 22.36
CA LYS A 30 -3.32 3.29 22.64
C LYS A 30 -3.73 4.32 21.60
N THR A 31 -4.94 4.15 21.05
CA THR A 31 -5.55 5.10 20.12
C THR A 31 -6.30 6.22 20.82
N ILE A 32 -6.61 7.27 20.06
CA ILE A 32 -7.58 8.29 20.47
C ILE A 32 -9.00 7.71 20.47
N ASP A 33 -9.90 8.31 21.24
CA ASP A 33 -11.30 7.90 21.31
C ASP A 33 -11.94 7.88 19.92
N GLY A 34 -12.69 6.82 19.62
CA GLY A 34 -13.34 6.62 18.32
C GLY A 34 -12.44 6.06 17.21
N LYS A 35 -11.19 5.69 17.50
CA LYS A 35 -10.29 4.99 16.57
C LYS A 35 -9.92 3.59 17.10
N GLU A 36 -10.09 2.58 16.26
CA GLU A 36 -9.91 1.17 16.66
C GLU A 36 -8.43 0.76 16.83
N LYS A 37 -7.54 1.20 15.93
CA LYS A 37 -6.11 0.89 15.97
C LYS A 37 -5.23 1.97 15.36
N VAL A 38 -3.97 1.99 15.76
CA VAL A 38 -2.92 2.75 15.07
C VAL A 38 -2.64 2.07 13.73
N ILE A 39 -2.56 2.84 12.66
CA ILE A 39 -2.31 2.35 11.31
C ILE A 39 -0.87 2.62 10.94
N ILE A 40 -0.15 1.58 10.48
CA ILE A 40 1.22 1.72 10.01
C ILE A 40 1.21 2.17 8.54
N PRO A 41 2.02 3.16 8.14
CA PRO A 41 2.11 3.57 6.73
C PRO A 41 2.45 2.37 5.83
N GLY A 42 1.66 2.18 4.77
CA GLY A 42 1.79 1.04 3.85
C GLY A 42 0.98 -0.21 4.27
N GLU A 43 0.47 -0.30 5.50
CA GLU A 43 -0.38 -1.41 5.95
C GLU A 43 -1.73 -1.44 5.21
N PRO A 44 -2.50 -0.33 5.09
CA PRO A 44 -3.75 -0.33 4.32
C PRO A 44 -3.54 -0.74 2.87
N GLU A 45 -2.49 -0.22 2.23
CA GLU A 45 -2.17 -0.52 0.83
C GLU A 45 -1.82 -1.98 0.64
N ARG A 46 -1.00 -2.57 1.53
CA ARG A 46 -0.69 -4.00 1.51
C ARG A 46 -1.94 -4.87 1.68
N ASN A 47 -2.86 -4.48 2.55
CA ASN A 47 -4.11 -5.20 2.76
C ASN A 47 -5.01 -5.13 1.50
N TRP A 48 -5.17 -3.94 0.92
CA TRP A 48 -5.89 -3.76 -0.33
C TRP A 48 -5.25 -4.51 -1.49
N GLU A 49 -3.91 -4.54 -1.57
CA GLU A 49 -3.20 -5.32 -2.59
C GLU A 49 -3.51 -6.82 -2.47
N ILE A 50 -3.49 -7.38 -1.25
CA ILE A 50 -3.82 -8.79 -1.00
C ILE A 50 -5.25 -9.11 -1.43
N ILE A 51 -6.21 -8.21 -1.13
CA ILE A 51 -7.62 -8.37 -1.51
C ILE A 51 -7.77 -8.24 -3.03
N ASN A 52 -7.27 -7.15 -3.62
CA ASN A 52 -7.39 -6.86 -5.05
C ASN A 52 -6.70 -7.91 -5.93
N ARG A 53 -5.62 -8.53 -5.47
CA ARG A 53 -4.97 -9.65 -6.17
C ARG A 53 -5.85 -10.89 -6.26
N LYS A 54 -6.74 -11.10 -5.30
CA LYS A 54 -7.64 -12.26 -5.25
C LYS A 54 -8.98 -11.98 -5.91
N GLU A 55 -9.53 -10.81 -5.65
CA GLU A 55 -10.92 -10.47 -5.99
C GLU A 55 -11.02 -9.57 -7.24
N GLY A 56 -9.89 -9.05 -7.72
CA GLY A 56 -9.86 -8.02 -8.76
C GLY A 56 -9.96 -6.62 -8.16
N ILE A 57 -9.70 -5.60 -8.99
CA ILE A 57 -9.77 -4.19 -8.59
C ILE A 57 -11.17 -3.66 -8.94
N SER A 58 -11.88 -3.11 -7.96
CA SER A 58 -13.13 -2.38 -8.22
C SER A 58 -12.82 -1.05 -8.91
N ILE A 59 -13.42 -0.83 -10.07
CA ILE A 59 -13.26 0.40 -10.87
C ILE A 59 -14.57 1.17 -10.82
N ASN A 60 -14.48 2.50 -10.68
CA ASN A 60 -15.66 3.36 -10.77
C ASN A 60 -16.22 3.36 -12.21
N GLU A 61 -17.55 3.32 -12.36
CA GLU A 61 -18.22 3.28 -13.68
C GLU A 61 -17.75 4.41 -14.62
N LYS A 62 -17.61 5.64 -14.13
CA LYS A 62 -17.12 6.76 -14.97
C LYS A 62 -15.69 6.54 -15.47
N VAL A 63 -14.85 5.90 -14.66
CA VAL A 63 -13.48 5.56 -15.05
C VAL A 63 -13.50 4.45 -16.09
N LYS A 64 -14.41 3.47 -15.95
CA LYS A 64 -14.60 2.43 -16.96
C LYS A 64 -15.02 3.01 -18.31
N GLU A 65 -16.01 3.91 -18.32
CA GLU A 65 -16.45 4.61 -19.54
C GLU A 65 -15.28 5.33 -20.23
N GLN A 66 -14.46 6.06 -19.47
CA GLN A 66 -13.28 6.75 -20.01
C GLN A 66 -12.23 5.77 -20.58
N LEU A 67 -12.01 4.63 -19.94
CA LEU A 67 -11.09 3.61 -20.44
C LEU A 67 -11.61 2.99 -21.75
N ASP A 68 -12.92 2.76 -21.85
CA ASP A 68 -13.56 2.24 -23.05
C ASP A 68 -13.50 3.23 -24.23
N GLU A 69 -13.64 4.53 -23.97
CA GLU A 69 -13.44 5.59 -24.98
C GLU A 69 -12.00 5.62 -25.51
N ILE A 70 -11.01 5.50 -24.61
CA ILE A 70 -9.59 5.42 -24.99
C ILE A 70 -9.34 4.14 -25.80
N ALA A 71 -9.93 3.02 -25.40
CA ALA A 71 -9.80 1.75 -26.11
C ALA A 71 -10.37 1.84 -27.55
N ASP A 72 -11.52 2.49 -27.72
CA ASP A 72 -12.10 2.76 -29.05
C ASP A 72 -11.19 3.63 -29.91
N TYR A 73 -10.66 4.72 -29.34
CA TYR A 73 -9.74 5.62 -30.05
C TYR A 73 -8.47 4.89 -30.52
N LEU A 74 -7.92 4.04 -29.66
CA LEU A 74 -6.72 3.25 -29.94
C LEU A 74 -7.00 1.96 -30.73
N LYS A 75 -8.28 1.61 -30.95
CA LYS A 75 -8.74 0.37 -31.59
C LYS A 75 -8.22 -0.90 -30.91
N ILE A 76 -8.29 -0.93 -29.58
CA ILE A 76 -7.95 -2.09 -28.74
C ILE A 76 -9.19 -2.62 -28.01
N ASN A 77 -9.08 -3.78 -27.37
CA ASN A 77 -10.20 -4.38 -26.63
C ASN A 77 -10.56 -3.56 -25.38
N LYS A 78 -11.86 -3.44 -25.14
CA LYS A 78 -12.48 -2.82 -23.96
C LYS A 78 -12.41 -3.70 -22.72
N LEU A 79 -12.76 -3.11 -21.57
CA LEU A 79 -12.63 -3.70 -20.24
C LEU A 79 -13.92 -4.36 -19.73
#